data_AF-X1U402-F1
#
_entry.id   AF-X1U402-F1
#
_cell.length_a   1.000
_cell.length_b   1.000
_cell.length_c   1.000
_cell.angle_alpha   90.00
_cell.angle_beta   90.00
_cell.angle_gamma   90.00
#
_symmetry.space_group_name_H-M   'P 1'
#
loop_
_entity.id
_entity.type
_entity.pdbx_description
1 polymer ?
#
loop_
_entity_poly.entity_id
_entity_poly.type
_entity_poly.pdbx_seq_one_letter_code
_entity_poly.pdbx_strand_id
1 'polypeptide(L)'
;VYRDPRDVIVSHVFYATDMHKGHGMHSYYTEQLQTMEERINAAIRGVEEPGSKLTSIEAKYENYQGWLDEPNVFSMRFEDLILNRETALDQILDYLETRGYSPIVDRRQAVNILEESIAPRRSGTFRKGEPGNWQEHFTEANKAVFKEQTGDLLAILGYEKSANW
;
A
#
# COMPACT_ATOMS: atom_id res chain seq x y z
N VAL A 1 -7.31 5.78 2.12
CA VAL A 1 -6.34 4.83 2.71
C VAL A 1 -5.12 4.77 1.80
N TYR A 2 -3.93 4.97 2.34
CA TYR A 2 -2.65 4.76 1.64
C TYR A 2 -1.81 3.74 2.42
N ARG A 3 -0.75 3.20 1.81
CA ARG A 3 0.10 2.16 2.39
C ARG A 3 1.57 2.52 2.19
N ASP A 4 2.48 1.92 2.97
CA ASP A 4 3.91 2.05 2.73
C ASP A 4 4.22 1.67 1.26
N PRO A 5 4.77 2.58 0.44
CA PRO A 5 5.07 2.29 -0.96
C PRO A 5 5.98 1.07 -1.13
N ARG A 6 6.86 0.80 -0.17
CA ARG A 6 7.78 -0.35 -0.18
C ARG A 6 7.00 -1.66 -0.07
N ASP A 7 6.01 -1.72 0.82
CA ASP A 7 5.11 -2.87 0.94
C ASP A 7 4.17 -3.00 -0.26
N VAL A 8 3.74 -1.89 -0.87
CA VAL A 8 2.95 -1.90 -2.10
C VAL A 8 3.71 -2.56 -3.24
N ILE A 9 4.99 -2.22 -3.41
CA ILE A 9 5.86 -2.83 -4.42
C ILE A 9 5.97 -4.34 -4.22
N VAL A 10 6.32 -4.78 -3.01
CA VAL A 10 6.46 -6.22 -2.72
C VAL A 10 5.14 -6.95 -2.93
N SER A 11 4.04 -6.38 -2.46
CA SER A 11 2.71 -6.96 -2.65
C SER A 11 2.33 -7.06 -4.12
N HIS A 12 2.68 -6.06 -4.93
CA HIS A 12 2.42 -6.05 -6.38
C HIS A 12 3.20 -7.15 -7.10
N VAL A 13 4.50 -7.28 -6.82
CA VAL A 13 5.34 -8.31 -7.44
C VAL A 13 4.78 -9.70 -7.16
N PHE A 14 4.50 -10.04 -5.89
CA PHE A 14 3.91 -11.34 -5.55
C PHE A 14 2.53 -11.57 -6.16
N TYR A 15 1.70 -10.52 -6.22
CA TYR A 15 0.39 -10.65 -6.84
C TYR A 15 0.51 -10.99 -8.34
N ALA A 16 1.37 -10.27 -9.05
CA ALA A 16 1.61 -10.44 -10.48
C ALA A 16 2.33 -11.74 -10.82
N THR A 17 3.24 -12.24 -9.97
CA THR A 17 3.98 -13.48 -10.24
C THR A 17 3.23 -14.72 -9.79
N ASP A 18 2.67 -14.73 -8.58
CA ASP A 18 2.29 -15.98 -7.89
C ASP A 18 0.78 -16.16 -7.82
N MET A 19 0.01 -15.07 -7.76
CA MET A 19 -1.42 -15.12 -7.48
C MET A 19 -2.28 -14.93 -8.74
N HIS A 20 -1.89 -14.03 -9.64
CA HIS A 20 -2.65 -13.70 -10.83
C HIS A 20 -1.83 -13.82 -12.12
N LYS A 21 -1.83 -15.03 -12.69
CA LYS A 21 -1.11 -15.33 -13.95
C LYS A 21 -1.60 -14.53 -15.16
N GLY A 22 -2.82 -13.97 -15.10
CA GLY A 22 -3.37 -13.10 -16.14
C GLY A 22 -3.00 -11.62 -15.97
N HIS A 23 -2.21 -11.27 -14.96
CA HIS A 23 -1.78 -9.91 -14.72
C HIS A 23 -0.84 -9.44 -15.85
N GLY A 24 -0.96 -8.19 -16.31
CA GLY A 24 -0.17 -7.66 -17.44
C GLY A 24 1.35 -7.70 -17.23
N MET A 25 1.81 -7.69 -15.98
CA MET A 25 3.23 -7.85 -15.62
C MET A 25 3.69 -9.29 -15.48
N HIS A 26 2.81 -10.30 -15.58
CA HIS A 26 3.14 -11.69 -15.24
C HIS A 26 4.32 -12.19 -16.07
N SER A 27 4.18 -12.21 -17.40
CA SER A 27 5.26 -12.68 -18.30
C SER A 27 6.51 -11.83 -18.19
N TYR A 28 6.40 -10.51 -18.05
CA TYR A 28 7.58 -9.66 -17.84
C TYR A 28 8.36 -10.06 -16.57
N TYR A 29 7.67 -10.26 -15.45
CA TYR A 29 8.32 -10.64 -14.20
C TYR A 29 8.82 -12.08 -14.18
N THR A 30 8.13 -13.03 -14.81
CA THR A 30 8.47 -14.45 -14.71
C THR A 30 9.38 -14.95 -15.83
N GLU A 31 9.35 -14.30 -17.00
CA GLU A 31 10.09 -14.74 -18.19
C GLU A 31 11.27 -13.82 -18.54
N GLN A 32 11.20 -12.52 -18.24
CA GLN A 32 12.28 -11.57 -18.56
C GLN A 32 13.18 -11.23 -17.38
N LEU A 33 12.63 -11.22 -16.16
CA LEU A 33 13.40 -10.94 -14.94
C LEU A 33 13.68 -12.22 -14.14
N GLN A 34 14.90 -12.34 -13.65
CA GLN A 34 15.40 -13.56 -13.00
C GLN A 34 15.30 -13.48 -11.48
N THR A 35 15.43 -12.28 -10.91
CA THR A 35 15.54 -12.09 -9.45
C THR A 35 14.42 -11.24 -8.87
N MET A 36 14.18 -11.40 -7.57
CA MET A 36 13.27 -10.51 -6.82
C MET A 36 13.76 -9.05 -6.84
N GLU A 37 15.08 -8.83 -6.74
CA GLU A 37 15.68 -7.50 -6.80
C GLU A 37 15.36 -6.78 -8.11
N GLU A 38 15.47 -7.47 -9.26
CA GLU A 38 15.12 -6.93 -10.57
C GLU A 38 13.63 -6.57 -10.66
N ARG A 39 12.75 -7.45 -10.17
CA ARG A 39 11.30 -7.23 -10.17
C ARG A 39 10.91 -6.02 -9.31
N ILE A 40 11.53 -5.88 -8.13
CA ILE A 40 11.35 -4.72 -7.26
C ILE A 40 11.85 -3.45 -7.98
N ASN A 41 13.04 -3.46 -8.59
CA ASN A 41 13.57 -2.32 -9.33
C ASN A 41 12.66 -1.89 -10.48
N ALA A 42 12.10 -2.85 -11.23
CA ALA A 42 11.12 -2.59 -12.27
C ALA A 42 9.81 -1.98 -11.71
N ALA A 43 9.34 -2.45 -10.55
CA ALA A 43 8.17 -1.87 -9.88
C ALA A 43 8.43 -0.46 -9.32
N ILE A 44 9.66 -0.17 -8.89
CA ILE A 44 10.07 1.18 -8.44
C ILE A 44 10.07 2.14 -9.63
N ARG A 45 10.79 1.81 -10.70
CA ARG A 45 11.02 2.68 -11.86
C ARG A 45 9.82 2.75 -12.82
N GLY A 46 8.92 1.77 -12.75
CA GLY A 46 7.94 1.55 -13.79
C GLY A 46 8.53 0.81 -14.98
N VAL A 47 7.66 0.42 -15.91
CA VAL A 47 7.99 -0.37 -17.10
C VAL A 47 7.21 0.19 -18.28
N GLU A 48 7.88 0.40 -19.41
CA GLU A 48 7.26 0.89 -20.66
C GLU A 48 7.15 -0.19 -21.75
N GLU A 49 7.54 -1.42 -21.44
CA GLU A 49 7.48 -2.56 -22.36
C GLU A 49 6.07 -2.77 -22.91
N PRO A 50 5.89 -2.91 -24.24
CA PRO A 50 4.60 -3.19 -24.84
C PRO A 50 3.94 -4.43 -24.24
N GLY A 51 2.72 -4.28 -23.72
CA GLY A 51 1.98 -5.37 -23.06
C GLY A 51 2.27 -5.54 -21.56
N SER A 52 3.31 -4.88 -21.03
CA SER A 52 3.69 -4.94 -19.61
C SER A 52 4.03 -3.55 -19.07
N LYS A 53 3.14 -2.58 -19.35
CA LYS A 53 3.30 -1.23 -18.83
C LYS A 53 2.96 -1.15 -17.35
N LEU A 54 3.81 -0.45 -16.60
CA LEU A 54 3.64 -0.21 -15.18
C LEU A 54 4.08 1.22 -14.85
N THR A 55 3.21 1.98 -14.21
CA THR A 55 3.57 3.30 -13.67
C THR A 55 4.59 3.15 -12.54
N SER A 56 5.59 4.05 -12.50
CA SER A 56 6.56 4.10 -11.41
C SER A 56 5.88 4.32 -10.06
N ILE A 57 6.55 3.94 -8.97
CA ILE A 57 5.98 4.11 -7.63
C ILE A 57 5.82 5.58 -7.27
N GLU A 58 6.76 6.43 -7.70
CA GLU A 58 6.71 7.88 -7.53
C GLU A 58 5.48 8.46 -8.23
N ALA A 59 5.37 8.30 -9.55
CA ALA A 59 4.25 8.83 -10.33
C ALA A 59 2.90 8.26 -9.85
N LYS A 60 2.88 7.02 -9.36
CA LYS A 60 1.69 6.46 -8.73
C LYS A 60 1.27 7.28 -7.52
N TYR A 61 2.17 7.62 -6.60
CA TYR A 61 1.80 8.37 -5.40
C TYR A 61 1.59 9.86 -5.65
N GLU A 62 2.31 10.47 -6.59
CA GLU A 62 2.08 11.86 -7.02
C GLU A 62 0.63 12.12 -7.44
N ASN A 63 0.00 11.15 -8.10
CA ASN A 63 -1.40 11.24 -8.54
C ASN A 63 -2.42 11.33 -7.38
N TYR A 64 -2.05 10.92 -6.16
CA TYR A 64 -2.96 10.91 -5.01
C TYR A 64 -2.46 11.76 -3.84
N GLN A 65 -1.21 12.23 -3.83
CA GLN A 65 -0.64 12.93 -2.68
C GLN A 65 -1.43 14.19 -2.29
N GLY A 66 -2.04 14.88 -3.26
CA GLY A 66 -2.88 16.05 -2.99
C GLY A 66 -4.13 15.74 -2.14
N TRP A 67 -4.53 14.47 -2.04
CA TRP A 67 -5.62 14.04 -1.15
C TRP A 67 -5.22 14.06 0.33
N LEU A 68 -3.92 14.11 0.65
CA LEU A 68 -3.44 14.23 2.02
C LEU A 68 -3.73 15.62 2.60
N ASP A 69 -3.76 16.64 1.73
CA ASP A 69 -3.98 18.03 2.11
C ASP A 69 -5.43 18.52 1.89
N GLU A 70 -6.28 17.69 1.28
CA GLU A 70 -7.68 18.04 1.01
C GLU A 70 -8.52 17.95 2.30
N PRO A 71 -9.10 19.06 2.81
CA PRO A 71 -9.82 19.06 4.08
C PRO A 71 -11.04 18.12 4.11
N ASN A 72 -11.58 17.81 2.93
CA ASN A 72 -12.75 16.95 2.75
C ASN A 72 -12.38 15.48 2.48
N VAL A 73 -11.13 15.09 2.72
CA VAL A 73 -10.66 13.72 2.58
C VAL A 73 -10.11 13.24 3.92
N PHE A 74 -10.64 12.09 4.38
CA PHE A 74 -10.05 11.37 5.49
C PHE A 74 -8.96 10.42 5.00
N SER A 75 -7.71 10.84 5.19
CA SER A 75 -6.53 10.08 4.83
C SER A 75 -6.03 9.27 6.03
N MET A 76 -5.85 7.97 5.85
CA MET A 76 -5.33 7.06 6.88
C MET A 76 -4.38 6.04 6.27
N ARG A 77 -3.46 5.53 7.09
CA ARG A 77 -2.55 4.46 6.69
C ARG A 77 -3.22 3.10 6.81
N PHE A 78 -2.91 2.21 5.88
CA PHE A 78 -3.30 0.81 5.93
C PHE A 78 -2.78 0.14 7.20
N GLU A 79 -1.57 0.51 7.63
CA GLU A 79 -0.92 -0.02 8.81
C GLU A 79 -1.72 0.28 10.09
N ASP A 80 -2.41 1.42 10.17
CA ASP A 80 -3.26 1.75 11.32
C ASP A 80 -4.49 0.80 11.39
N LEU A 81 -5.04 0.37 10.24
CA LEU A 81 -6.14 -0.61 10.18
C LEU A 81 -5.70 -2.04 10.59
N ILE A 82 -4.40 -2.31 10.58
CA ILE A 82 -3.83 -3.60 10.98
C ILE A 82 -3.35 -3.57 12.43
N LEU A 83 -2.58 -2.54 12.81
CA LEU A 83 -1.89 -2.46 14.09
C LEU A 83 -2.73 -1.77 15.19
N ASN A 84 -3.59 -0.83 14.82
CA ASN A 84 -4.38 0.01 15.73
C ASN A 84 -5.86 0.00 15.34
N ARG A 85 -6.38 -1.21 15.02
CA ARG A 85 -7.68 -1.38 14.33
C ARG A 85 -8.84 -0.68 15.00
N GLU A 86 -9.05 -0.87 16.30
CA GLU A 86 -10.15 -0.25 17.04
C GLU A 86 -10.12 1.28 16.89
N THR A 87 -8.96 1.89 17.16
CA THR A 87 -8.74 3.33 16.99
C THR A 87 -8.96 3.78 15.54
N ALA A 88 -8.48 3.02 14.56
CA ALA A 88 -8.64 3.35 13.15
C ALA A 88 -10.11 3.32 12.70
N LEU A 89 -10.88 2.33 13.17
CA LEU A 89 -12.33 2.24 12.92
C LEU A 89 -13.10 3.37 13.62
N ASP A 90 -12.71 3.72 14.84
CA ASP A 90 -13.28 4.85 15.59
C ASP A 90 -13.08 6.18 14.85
N GLN A 91 -11.87 6.45 14.36
CA GLN A 91 -11.58 7.66 13.56
C GLN A 91 -12.38 7.71 12.24
N ILE A 92 -12.62 6.56 11.59
CA ILE A 92 -13.50 6.51 10.41
C ILE A 92 -14.92 6.93 10.79
N LEU A 93 -15.44 6.44 11.92
CA LEU A 93 -16.78 6.79 12.38
C LEU A 93 -16.88 8.27 12.77
N ASP A 94 -15.89 8.80 13.48
CA ASP A 94 -15.79 10.24 13.79
C ASP A 94 -15.88 11.07 12.52
N TYR A 95 -15.07 10.72 11.51
CA TYR A 95 -15.08 11.42 10.24
C TYR A 95 -16.47 11.37 9.56
N LEU A 96 -17.10 10.19 9.49
CA LEU A 96 -18.43 10.04 8.91
C LEU A 96 -19.50 10.85 9.66
N GLU A 97 -19.42 10.93 10.99
CA GLU A 97 -20.35 11.72 11.80
C GLU A 97 -20.26 13.22 11.50
N THR A 98 -19.05 13.76 11.25
CA THR A 98 -18.91 15.15 10.78
C THR A 98 -19.60 15.41 9.43
N ARG A 99 -19.96 14.35 8.70
CA ARG A 99 -20.64 14.40 7.39
C ARG A 99 -22.12 13.99 7.47
N GLY A 100 -22.67 13.90 8.68
CA GLY A 100 -24.08 13.63 8.91
C GLY A 100 -24.46 12.14 8.93
N TYR A 101 -23.48 11.24 8.94
CA TYR A 101 -23.74 9.86 9.34
C TYR A 101 -24.05 9.78 10.84
N SER A 102 -24.92 8.88 11.25
CA SER A 102 -25.14 8.58 12.66
C SER A 102 -25.38 7.08 12.81
N PRO A 103 -24.51 6.36 13.54
CA PRO A 103 -24.72 4.94 13.80
C PRO A 103 -26.06 4.71 14.51
N ILE A 104 -26.73 3.60 14.17
CA ILE A 104 -28.00 3.19 14.82
C ILE A 104 -27.72 2.64 16.24
N VAL A 105 -26.51 2.12 16.44
CA VAL A 105 -26.02 1.52 17.68
C VAL A 105 -25.04 2.45 18.37
N ASP A 106 -24.71 2.19 19.63
CA ASP A 106 -23.67 2.96 20.32
C ASP A 106 -22.29 2.79 19.65
N ARG A 107 -21.40 3.76 19.88
CA ARG A 107 -20.07 3.81 19.24
C ARG A 107 -19.29 2.51 19.43
N ARG A 108 -19.27 1.98 20.65
CA ARG A 108 -18.50 0.77 20.97
C ARG A 108 -19.09 -0.45 20.25
N GLN A 109 -20.41 -0.57 20.21
CA GLN A 109 -21.08 -1.63 19.46
C GLN A 109 -20.82 -1.51 17.94
N ALA A 110 -20.83 -0.30 17.38
CA ALA A 110 -20.52 -0.08 15.97
C ALA A 110 -19.09 -0.56 15.62
N VAL A 111 -18.10 -0.18 16.42
CA VAL A 111 -16.70 -0.60 16.22
C VAL A 111 -16.56 -2.12 16.31
N ASN A 112 -17.19 -2.76 17.31
CA ASN A 112 -17.17 -4.22 17.43
C ASN A 112 -17.77 -4.92 16.20
N ILE A 113 -18.91 -4.44 15.68
CA ILE A 113 -19.55 -5.01 14.48
C ILE A 113 -18.63 -4.88 13.26
N LEU A 114 -18.00 -3.72 13.08
CA LEU A 114 -17.04 -3.48 11.99
C LEU A 114 -15.83 -4.40 12.11
N GLU A 115 -15.30 -4.58 13.31
CA GLU A 115 -14.16 -5.45 13.55
C GLU A 115 -14.47 -6.93 13.27
N GLU A 116 -15.60 -7.44 13.76
CA GLU A 116 -16.06 -8.82 13.52
C GLU A 116 -16.30 -9.10 12.02
N SER A 117 -16.60 -8.06 11.25
CA SER A 117 -16.83 -8.16 9.80
C SER A 117 -15.53 -8.26 8.98
N ILE A 118 -14.36 -8.01 9.59
CA ILE A 118 -13.07 -8.07 8.89
C ILE A 118 -12.62 -9.52 8.73
N ALA A 119 -12.76 -10.04 7.51
CA ALA A 119 -12.44 -11.43 7.16
C ALA A 119 -11.42 -11.54 6.00
N PRO A 120 -10.16 -11.10 6.18
CA PRO A 120 -9.18 -10.99 5.10
C PRO A 120 -8.87 -12.35 4.45
N ARG A 121 -8.91 -13.45 5.21
CA ARG A 121 -8.70 -14.81 4.68
C ARG A 121 -9.74 -15.27 3.65
N ARG A 122 -10.88 -14.59 3.56
CA ARG A 122 -11.89 -14.84 2.51
C ARG A 122 -11.53 -14.15 1.19
N SER A 123 -10.54 -13.27 1.17
CA SER A 123 -10.07 -12.62 -0.05
C SER A 123 -9.09 -13.51 -0.81
N GLY A 124 -9.37 -13.74 -2.10
CA GLY A 124 -8.46 -14.47 -2.99
C GLY A 124 -7.12 -13.76 -3.26
N THR A 125 -6.98 -12.50 -2.83
CA THR A 125 -5.75 -11.70 -2.93
C THR A 125 -4.99 -11.58 -1.61
N PHE A 126 -5.45 -12.26 -0.56
CA PHE A 126 -4.80 -12.23 0.75
C PHE A 126 -3.50 -13.05 0.75
N ARG A 127 -2.38 -12.41 1.12
CA ARG A 127 -1.06 -13.05 1.20
C ARG A 127 -0.52 -13.13 2.64
N LYS A 128 -0.08 -12.00 3.21
CA LYS A 128 0.49 -11.94 4.57
C LYS A 128 -0.26 -10.98 5.52
N GLY A 129 -0.93 -9.94 5.02
CA GLY A 129 -1.73 -9.03 5.85
C GLY A 129 -0.94 -8.20 6.87
N GLU A 130 0.39 -8.27 6.86
CA GLU A 130 1.29 -7.66 7.84
C GLU A 130 2.06 -6.48 7.22
N PRO A 131 2.17 -5.34 7.93
CA PRO A 131 3.08 -4.25 7.59
C PRO A 131 4.56 -4.65 7.69
N GLY A 132 5.41 -4.00 6.90
CA GLY A 132 6.86 -4.10 6.99
C GLY A 132 7.47 -5.31 6.28
N ASN A 133 6.68 -6.12 5.58
CA ASN A 133 7.18 -7.28 4.86
C ASN A 133 8.21 -6.91 3.77
N TRP A 134 8.24 -5.66 3.31
CA TRP A 134 9.28 -5.17 2.40
C TRP A 134 10.70 -5.40 2.93
N GLN A 135 10.91 -5.39 4.25
CA GLN A 135 12.22 -5.59 4.87
C GLN A 135 12.83 -6.98 4.58
N GLU A 136 11.99 -7.99 4.34
CA GLU A 136 12.45 -9.34 3.99
C GLU A 136 12.94 -9.45 2.53
N HIS A 137 12.59 -8.49 1.66
CA HIS A 137 12.80 -8.61 0.22
C HIS A 137 13.65 -7.50 -0.38
N PHE A 138 13.64 -6.29 0.19
CA PHE A 138 14.45 -5.18 -0.31
C PHE A 138 15.93 -5.45 -0.03
N THR A 139 16.74 -5.39 -1.07
CA THR A 139 18.20 -5.31 -0.94
C THR A 139 18.65 -3.87 -0.74
N GLU A 140 19.92 -3.66 -0.36
CA GLU A 140 20.50 -2.32 -0.29
C GLU A 140 20.49 -1.62 -1.67
N ALA A 141 20.65 -2.39 -2.76
CA ALA A 141 20.51 -1.85 -4.11
C ALA A 141 19.08 -1.37 -4.39
N ASN A 142 18.06 -2.15 -4.00
CA ASN A 142 16.66 -1.70 -4.13
C ASN A 142 16.40 -0.43 -3.31
N LYS A 143 16.92 -0.34 -2.08
CA LYS A 143 16.78 0.88 -1.26
C LYS A 143 17.41 2.09 -1.93
N ALA A 144 18.60 1.94 -2.50
CA ALA A 144 19.27 3.03 -3.22
C ALA A 144 18.42 3.53 -4.40
N VAL A 145 17.92 2.60 -5.23
CA VAL A 145 17.04 2.92 -6.36
C VAL A 145 15.73 3.56 -5.90
N PHE A 146 15.13 3.05 -4.81
CA PHE A 146 13.91 3.62 -4.25
C PHE A 146 14.13 5.06 -3.79
N LYS A 147 15.22 5.33 -3.06
CA LYS A 147 15.56 6.68 -2.58
C LYS A 147 15.81 7.65 -3.73
N GLU A 148 16.54 7.20 -4.75
CA GLU A 148 16.79 7.97 -5.97
C GLU A 148 15.48 8.32 -6.69
N GLN A 149 14.59 7.34 -6.85
CA GLN A 149 13.35 7.51 -7.61
C GLN A 149 12.27 8.29 -6.86
N THR A 150 12.22 8.26 -5.52
CA THR A 150 11.06 8.75 -4.77
C THR A 150 11.34 9.96 -3.87
N GLY A 151 12.60 10.36 -3.73
CA GLY A 151 12.98 11.51 -2.92
C GLY A 151 12.44 11.45 -1.49
N ASP A 152 11.58 12.40 -1.14
CA ASP A 152 10.99 12.59 0.19
C ASP A 152 9.62 11.92 0.37
N LEU A 153 9.18 11.09 -0.57
CA LEU A 153 7.86 10.41 -0.54
C LEU A 153 7.56 9.74 0.81
N LEU A 154 8.52 9.02 1.39
CA LEU A 154 8.30 8.36 2.68
C LEU A 154 8.16 9.34 3.84
N ALA A 155 8.76 10.52 3.75
CA ALA A 155 8.59 11.58 4.75
C ALA A 155 7.23 12.27 4.59
N ILE A 156 6.81 12.56 3.36
CA ILE A 156 5.48 13.11 3.05
C ILE A 156 4.38 12.17 3.58
N LEU A 157 4.54 10.86 3.38
CA LEU A 157 3.59 9.85 3.85
C LEU A 157 3.74 9.51 5.35
N GLY A 158 4.70 10.09 6.06
CA GLY A 158 4.91 9.85 7.49
C GLY A 158 5.45 8.47 7.86
N TYR A 159 6.12 7.77 6.93
CA TYR A 159 6.79 6.48 7.18
C TYR A 159 8.23 6.66 7.65
N GLU A 160 8.93 7.72 7.24
CA GLU A 160 10.32 7.98 7.62
C GLU A 160 10.54 9.45 7.97
N LYS A 161 11.52 9.75 8.83
CA LYS A 161 11.84 11.13 9.23
C LYS A 161 12.85 11.82 8.31
N SER A 162 13.64 11.04 7.57
CA SER A 162 14.70 11.51 6.68
C SER A 162 15.12 10.39 5.73
N ALA A 163 15.99 10.65 4.76
CA ALA A 163 16.53 9.64 3.85
C ALA A 163 17.49 8.60 4.51
N ASN A 164 17.81 8.75 5.80
CA ASN A 164 18.69 7.86 6.56
C ASN A 164 17.94 6.66 7.18
N TRP A 165 17.18 5.95 6.35
CA TRP A 165 16.48 4.71 6.70
C TRP A 165 17.05 3.49 5.95
#